data_AF-A0A7W8B7E0-F1
#
_entry.id   AF-A0A7W8B7E0-F1
#
_cell.length_a   1.000
_cell.length_b   1.000
_cell.length_c   1.000
_cell.angle_alpha   90.00
_cell.angle_beta   90.00
_cell.angle_gamma   90.00
#
_symmetry.space_group_name_H-M   'P 1'
#
loop_
_entity.id
_entity.type
_entity.pdbx_description
1 polymer ?
#
loop_
_entity_poly.entity_id
_entity_poly.type
_entity_poly.pdbx_seq_one_letter_code
_entity_poly.pdbx_strand_id
1 'polypeptide(L)' 'MATPRQADYILQLLALRERLGEEGGFMTGPTTRAGIEELSKAGASAYIDSLKGSY' A
#
# COMPACT_ATOMS: atom_id res chain seq x y z
N MET A 1 14.90 -1.36 0.62
CA MET A 1 13.71 -1.73 1.40
C MET A 1 12.87 -0.49 1.63
N ALA A 2 11.55 -0.65 1.74
CA ALA A 2 10.61 0.43 1.95
C ALA A 2 10.97 1.17 3.24
N THR A 3 10.73 2.48 3.25
CA THR A 3 10.98 3.24 4.48
C THR A 3 9.84 3.00 5.48
N PRO A 4 10.09 3.13 6.80
CA PRO A 4 9.03 3.02 7.80
C PRO A 4 7.84 3.93 7.50
N ARG A 5 8.10 5.15 7.02
CA ARG A 5 7.05 6.09 6.59
C ARG A 5 6.22 5.59 5.41
N GLN A 6 6.84 4.94 4.42
CA GLN A 6 6.11 4.34 3.31
C GLN A 6 5.27 3.16 3.79
N ALA A 7 5.80 2.34 4.69
CA ALA A 7 5.06 1.21 5.26
C ALA A 7 3.82 1.68 6.05
N ASP A 8 4.00 2.66 6.93
CA ASP A 8 2.90 3.28 7.67
C ASP A 8 1.84 3.89 6.75
N TYR A 9 2.28 4.56 5.68
CA TYR A 9 1.36 5.18 4.75
C TYR A 9 0.55 4.17 3.95
N ILE A 10 1.17 3.08 3.49
CA ILE A 10 0.48 1.98 2.80
C ILE A 10 -0.56 1.35 3.73
N LEU A 11 -0.22 1.08 4.99
CA LEU A 11 -1.15 0.53 5.97
C LEU A 11 -2.35 1.46 6.22
N GLN A 12 -2.13 2.78 6.27
CA GLN A 12 -3.22 3.75 6.38
C GLN A 12 -4.14 3.73 5.16
N LEU A 13 -3.59 3.63 3.95
CA LEU A 13 -4.37 3.57 2.71
C LEU A 13 -5.21 2.28 2.66
N LEU A 14 -4.65 1.15 3.08
CA LEU A 14 -5.36 -0.13 3.17
C LEU A 14 -6.52 -0.04 4.18
N ALA A 15 -6.27 0.48 5.38
CA ALA A 15 -7.28 0.65 6.41
C ALA A 15 -8.41 1.61 5.98
N LEU A 16 -8.07 2.68 5.24
CA LEU A 16 -9.05 3.62 4.70
C LEU A 16 -9.96 2.94 3.68
N ARG A 17 -9.40 2.12 2.77
CA ARG A 17 -10.18 1.37 1.77
C ARG A 17 -11.08 0.32 2.40
N GLU A 18 -10.57 -0.43 3.38
CA GLU A 18 -11.38 -1.40 4.14
C GLU A 18 -12.61 -0.72 4.77
N ARG A 19 -12.42 0.48 5.33
CA ARG A 19 -13.51 1.28 5.91
C ARG A 19 -14.51 1.79 4.87
N LEU A 20 -14.05 2.15 3.68
CA LEU A 20 -14.89 2.72 2.63
C LEU A 20 -15.62 1.65 1.78
N GLY A 21 -15.28 0.37 1.95
CA GLY A 21 -15.89 -0.73 1.18
C GLY A 21 -15.46 -0.72 -0.29
N GLU A 22 -14.31 -0.12 -0.61
CA GLU A 22 -13.79 -0.09 -1.99
C GLU A 22 -13.17 -1.44 -2.37
N GLU A 23 -14.02 -2.42 -2.69
CA GLU A 23 -13.63 -3.78 -3.14
C GLU A 23 -13.08 -3.80 -4.59
N GLY A 24 -13.00 -2.65 -5.26
CA GLY A 24 -12.92 -2.57 -6.72
C GLY A 24 -11.53 -2.46 -7.36
N GLY A 25 -10.42 -2.58 -6.62
CA GLY A 25 -9.08 -2.38 -7.19
C GLY A 25 -8.11 -3.49 -6.80
N PHE A 26 -7.53 -4.16 -7.80
CA PHE A 26 -6.51 -5.21 -7.69
C PHE A 26 -5.64 -5.10 -6.43
N MET A 27 -5.95 -5.90 -5.40
CA MET A 27 -5.07 -6.10 -4.24
C MET A 27 -3.94 -7.06 -4.62
N THR A 28 -3.03 -6.62 -5.48
CA THR A 28 -1.77 -7.33 -5.73
C THR A 28 -0.68 -6.65 -4.92
N GLY A 29 -0.65 -6.90 -3.61
CA GLY A 29 0.40 -6.38 -2.75
C GLY A 29 0.30 -6.82 -1.29
N PRO A 30 1.38 -6.66 -0.51
CA PRO A 30 1.42 -7.04 0.88
C PRO A 30 0.52 -6.15 1.73
N THR A 31 -0.30 -6.78 2.58
CA THR A 31 -1.23 -6.08 3.49
C THR A 31 -0.70 -5.98 4.93
N THR A 32 0.44 -6.60 5.21
CA THR A 32 1.07 -6.59 6.53
C THR A 32 2.29 -5.68 6.51
N ARG A 33 2.61 -5.07 7.67
CA ARG A 33 3.82 -4.25 7.84
C ARG A 33 5.07 -4.98 7.35
N ALA A 34 5.25 -6.24 7.77
CA ALA A 34 6.42 -7.04 7.41
C ALA A 34 6.55 -7.20 5.88
N GLY A 35 5.47 -7.58 5.19
CA GLY A 35 5.51 -7.73 3.73
C GLY A 35 5.73 -6.40 3.00
N ILE A 36 5.23 -5.29 3.55
CA ILE A 36 5.45 -3.96 2.98
C ILE A 36 6.92 -3.52 3.15
N GLU A 37 7.53 -3.82 4.30
CA GLU A 37 8.93 -3.49 4.59
C GLU A 37 9.91 -4.23 3.66
N GLU A 38 9.52 -5.42 3.16
CA GLU A 38 10.27 -6.18 2.16
C GLU A 38 10.27 -5.53 0.76
N LEU A 39 9.32 -4.64 0.47
CA LEU A 39 9.27 -3.95 -0.83
C LEU A 39 10.52 -3.09 -1.04
N SER A 40 10.91 -2.88 -2.28
CA SER A 40 11.88 -1.83 -2.60
C SER A 40 11.23 -0.44 -2.37
N LYS A 41 12.03 0.62 -2.19
CA LYS A 41 11.48 1.98 -2.04
C LYS A 41 10.63 2.39 -3.25
N ALA A 42 11.07 1.99 -4.45
CA ALA A 42 10.36 2.23 -5.70
C ALA A 42 9.07 1.39 -5.79
N GLY A 43 9.12 0.13 -5.37
CA GLY A 43 7.95 -0.75 -5.30
C GLY A 43 6.89 -0.24 -4.31
N ALA A 44 7.32 0.28 -3.16
CA ALA A 44 6.43 0.90 -2.20
C ALA A 44 5.77 2.18 -2.76
N SER A 45 6.52 3.02 -3.49
CA SER A 45 5.92 4.20 -4.17
C SER A 45 4.91 3.78 -5.24
N ALA A 46 5.25 2.83 -6.11
CA ALA A 46 4.32 2.33 -7.12
C ALA A 46 3.06 1.71 -6.49
N TYR A 47 3.22 1.04 -5.34
CA TYR A 47 2.09 0.48 -4.62
C TYR A 47 1.21 1.57 -4.01
N ILE A 48 1.80 2.64 -3.47
CA ILE A 48 1.06 3.82 -3.02
C ILE A 48 0.25 4.45 -4.16
N ASP A 49 0.85 4.61 -5.34
CA ASP A 49 0.17 5.22 -6.50
C ASP A 49 -1.01 4.34 -6.97
N SER A 50 -0.80 3.02 -7.00
CA SER A 50 -1.86 2.04 -7.26
C SER A 50 -3.00 2.11 -6.22
N LEU A 51 -2.67 2.19 -4.93
CA LEU A 51 -3.65 2.35 -3.83
C LEU A 51 -4.39 3.69 -3.87
N LYS A 52 -3.85 4.70 -4.54
CA LYS A 52 -4.52 5.98 -4.78
C LYS A 52 -5.31 6.02 -6.08
N GLY A 53 -5.15 5.04 -6.96
CA GLY A 53 -5.74 5.05 -8.30
C GLY A 53 -5.17 6.15 -9.21
N SER A 54 -3.98 6.65 -8.90
CA SER A 54 -3.28 7.65 -9.74
C SER A 54 -2.43 6.90 -10.76
N TYR A 55 -2.91 6.78 -12.00
CA TYR A 55 -2.17 6.23 -13.15
C TYR A 55 -1.63 7.35 -14.02
#